data_AF-A0A8S2WPS8-F1
#
_entry.id   AF-A0A8S2WPS8-F1
#
_cell.length_a   1.000
_cell.length_b   1.000
_cell.length_c   1.000
_cell.angle_alpha   90.00
_cell.angle_beta   90.00
_cell.angle_gamma   90.00
#
_symmetry.space_group_name_H-M   'P 1'
#
loop_
_entity.id
_entity.type
_entity.pdbx_description
1 polymer ?
#
loop_
_entity_poly.entity_id
_entity_poly.type
_entity_poly.pdbx_seq_one_letter_code
_entity_poly.pdbx_strand_id
1 'polypeptide(L)'
;SQFICYEQLSDFVDELEPPLRIQKPNQLLLVAMDLPICEDDRMHCVDILDGLTKHFLGTLDVSALGTDTNIAIDMKKDRPKDYRPIATTVQHQRDAYLTRIGLRGFRTNVERNRYQRQSREPVLERGTIDELIELDDLGTPKSTTSCRSKIINPYSISIEQQQRERTPSYTSSSFSFERRSLS
;
A
#
# COMPACT_ATOMS: atom_id res chain seq x y z
N SER A 1 5.49 27.43 8.19
CA SER A 1 6.17 26.50 7.28
C SER A 1 5.52 26.60 5.92
N GLN A 2 6.26 26.48 4.81
CA GLN A 2 5.73 26.47 3.44
C GLN A 2 5.41 25.04 2.95
N PHE A 3 5.26 24.10 3.88
CA PHE A 3 5.12 22.68 3.63
C PHE A 3 3.83 22.15 4.25
N ILE A 4 3.21 21.19 3.58
CA ILE A 4 2.05 20.41 4.05
C ILE A 4 2.40 18.91 4.02
N CYS A 5 1.86 18.13 4.96
CA CYS A 5 2.03 16.68 4.94
C CYS A 5 1.26 16.04 3.77
N TYR A 6 1.83 15.02 3.15
CA TYR A 6 1.20 14.31 2.02
C TYR A 6 -0.21 13.79 2.35
N GLU A 7 -0.41 13.27 3.56
CA GLU A 7 -1.71 12.75 4.03
C GLU A 7 -2.81 13.81 4.06
N GLN A 8 -2.46 15.07 4.34
CA GLN A 8 -3.41 16.19 4.46
C GLN A 8 -3.72 16.84 3.11
N LEU A 9 -2.99 16.50 2.05
CA LEU A 9 -3.13 17.13 0.74
C LEU A 9 -4.53 16.95 0.15
N SER A 10 -5.16 15.79 0.36
CA SER A 10 -6.51 15.48 -0.14
C SER A 10 -7.58 16.37 0.48
N ASP A 11 -7.46 16.67 1.77
CA ASP A 11 -8.39 17.55 2.50
C ASP A 11 -8.15 19.00 2.07
N PHE A 12 -6.89 19.41 2.01
CA PHE A 12 -6.50 20.76 1.62
C PHE A 12 -7.06 21.18 0.27
N VAL A 13 -6.93 20.35 -0.77
CA VAL A 13 -7.43 20.71 -2.12
C VAL A 13 -8.95 20.69 -2.24
N ASP A 14 -9.66 19.98 -1.36
CA ASP A 14 -11.13 19.98 -1.33
C ASP A 14 -11.68 21.21 -0.61
N GLU A 15 -10.93 21.78 0.34
CA GLU A 15 -11.29 23.00 1.07
C GLU A 15 -11.00 24.29 0.29
N LEU A 16 -10.21 24.22 -0.79
CA LEU A 16 -9.95 25.39 -1.64
C LEU A 16 -11.25 25.95 -2.25
N GLU A 17 -11.22 27.23 -2.61
CA GLU A 17 -12.31 27.86 -3.33
C GLU A 17 -12.25 27.52 -4.84
N PRO A 18 -13.40 27.47 -5.53
CA PRO A 18 -13.42 27.44 -6.99
C PRO A 18 -12.64 28.66 -7.54
N PRO A 19 -11.84 28.50 -8.60
CA PRO A 19 -11.77 27.35 -9.52
C PRO A 19 -10.69 26.30 -9.20
N LEU A 20 -9.85 26.51 -8.17
CA LEU A 20 -8.74 25.60 -7.84
C LEU A 20 -9.16 24.42 -6.97
N ARG A 21 -10.40 24.43 -6.47
CA ARG A 21 -11.00 23.35 -5.69
C ARG A 21 -11.07 22.04 -6.46
N ILE A 22 -10.58 20.96 -5.84
CA ILE A 22 -10.71 19.59 -6.34
C ILE A 22 -11.49 18.76 -5.30
N GLN A 23 -12.77 18.52 -5.59
CA GLN A 23 -13.65 17.73 -4.73
C GLN A 23 -13.19 16.28 -4.61
N LYS A 24 -13.42 15.68 -3.43
CA LYS A 24 -13.17 14.25 -3.23
C LYS A 24 -14.15 13.39 -4.04
N PRO A 25 -13.73 12.22 -4.56
CA PRO A 25 -12.43 11.58 -4.38
C PRO A 25 -11.34 12.12 -5.34
N ASN A 26 -10.29 12.72 -4.80
CA ASN A 26 -9.28 13.48 -5.57
C ASN A 26 -7.90 12.80 -5.64
N GLN A 27 -7.71 11.65 -5.01
CA GLN A 27 -6.41 10.97 -4.92
C GLN A 27 -5.80 10.63 -6.29
N LEU A 28 -6.60 10.13 -7.24
CA LEU A 28 -6.11 9.78 -8.57
C LEU A 28 -5.57 11.01 -9.32
N LEU A 29 -6.23 12.16 -9.13
CA LEU A 29 -5.84 13.41 -9.77
C LEU A 29 -4.55 13.97 -9.17
N LEU A 30 -4.43 13.94 -7.83
CA LEU A 30 -3.19 14.31 -7.12
C LEU A 30 -1.99 13.46 -7.54
N VAL A 31 -2.22 12.17 -7.81
CA VAL A 31 -1.20 11.27 -8.36
C VAL A 31 -0.86 11.66 -9.80
N ALA A 32 -1.86 11.94 -10.63
CA ALA A 32 -1.65 12.33 -12.04
C ALA A 32 -0.87 13.65 -12.21
N MET A 33 -0.91 14.54 -11.22
CA MET A 33 -0.15 15.80 -11.22
C MET A 33 1.36 15.63 -10.97
N ASP A 34 1.83 14.43 -10.59
CA ASP A 34 3.26 14.10 -10.39
C ASP A 34 4.03 15.09 -9.50
N LEU A 35 3.47 15.39 -8.33
CA LEU A 35 4.02 16.38 -7.42
C LEU A 35 5.23 15.82 -6.64
N PRO A 36 6.28 16.62 -6.39
CA PRO A 36 7.45 16.19 -5.62
C PRO A 36 7.18 16.10 -4.11
N ILE A 37 7.56 14.98 -3.50
CA ILE A 37 7.55 14.70 -2.05
C ILE A 37 8.96 14.90 -1.51
N CYS A 38 9.10 15.76 -0.49
CA CYS A 38 10.34 16.04 0.21
C CYS A 38 10.55 15.15 1.46
N GLU A 39 11.68 15.34 2.14
CA GLU A 39 11.96 14.75 3.46
C GLU A 39 10.78 14.93 4.44
N ASP A 40 10.53 13.87 5.22
CA ASP A 40 9.42 13.73 6.19
C ASP A 40 8.00 13.68 5.57
N ASP A 41 7.87 13.18 4.33
CA ASP A 41 6.59 13.08 3.60
C ASP A 41 5.85 14.43 3.48
N ARG A 42 6.62 15.49 3.21
CA ARG A 42 6.11 16.85 3.06
C ARG A 42 6.16 17.35 1.63
N MET A 43 5.19 18.18 1.27
CA MET A 43 5.03 18.78 -0.05
C MET A 43 5.19 20.30 0.07
N HIS A 44 5.94 20.92 -0.85
CA HIS A 44 6.11 22.37 -0.85
C HIS A 44 4.91 23.08 -1.51
N CYS A 45 4.45 24.18 -0.93
CA CYS A 45 3.24 24.90 -1.39
C CYS A 45 3.36 25.38 -2.84
N VAL A 46 4.56 25.74 -3.27
CA VAL A 46 4.81 26.21 -4.64
C VAL A 46 4.62 25.09 -5.66
N ASP A 47 5.03 23.86 -5.36
CA ASP A 47 4.86 22.74 -6.28
C ASP A 47 3.38 22.32 -6.35
N ILE A 48 2.64 22.42 -5.23
CA ILE A 48 1.19 22.21 -5.21
C ILE A 48 0.48 23.25 -6.08
N LEU A 49 0.81 24.53 -5.91
CA LEU A 49 0.19 25.60 -6.68
C LEU A 49 0.51 25.51 -8.18
N ASP A 50 1.76 25.18 -8.54
CA ASP A 50 2.18 24.92 -9.91
C ASP A 50 1.40 23.75 -10.53
N GLY A 51 1.27 22.64 -9.81
CA GLY A 51 0.49 21.48 -10.25
C GLY A 51 -1.00 21.77 -10.45
N LEU A 52 -1.63 22.44 -9.48
CA LEU A 52 -3.05 22.82 -9.56
C LEU A 52 -3.32 23.77 -10.73
N THR A 53 -2.43 24.76 -10.92
CA THR A 53 -2.58 25.76 -11.99
C THR A 53 -2.39 25.11 -13.36
N LYS A 54 -1.40 24.22 -13.52
CA LYS A 54 -1.22 23.43 -14.76
C LYS A 54 -2.41 22.53 -15.05
N HIS A 55 -2.95 21.87 -14.05
CA HIS A 55 -4.14 21.03 -14.21
C HIS A 55 -5.35 21.87 -14.65
N PHE A 56 -5.60 23.00 -13.98
CA PHE A 56 -6.71 23.88 -14.30
C PHE A 56 -6.58 24.49 -15.70
N LEU A 57 -5.41 25.05 -16.03
CA LEU A 57 -5.15 25.63 -17.34
C LEU A 57 -5.13 24.59 -18.46
N GLY A 58 -4.70 23.35 -18.19
CA GLY A 58 -4.74 22.26 -19.17
C GLY A 58 -6.13 21.68 -19.41
N THR A 59 -7.06 21.85 -18.46
CA THR A 59 -8.47 21.41 -18.59
C THR A 59 -9.30 22.41 -19.39
N LEU A 60 -8.98 23.70 -19.27
CA LEU A 60 -9.53 24.72 -20.15
C LEU A 60 -8.82 24.58 -21.50
N ASP A 61 -9.53 24.46 -22.62
CA ASP A 61 -8.96 24.41 -23.99
C ASP A 61 -8.30 25.75 -24.40
N VAL A 62 -7.50 26.36 -23.53
CA VAL A 62 -6.74 27.59 -23.75
C VAL A 62 -5.64 27.41 -24.80
N SER A 63 -5.41 26.19 -25.29
CA SER A 63 -4.56 25.91 -26.45
C SER A 63 -5.07 26.57 -27.74
N ALA A 64 -6.34 27.02 -27.79
CA ALA A 64 -6.90 27.78 -28.91
C ALA A 64 -6.60 29.29 -28.86
N LEU A 65 -6.11 29.80 -27.72
CA LEU A 65 -5.72 31.20 -27.58
C LEU A 65 -4.24 31.34 -27.94
N GLY A 66 -3.97 31.47 -29.24
CA GLY A 66 -2.63 31.52 -29.84
C GLY A 66 -1.79 32.76 -29.52
N THR A 67 -1.64 33.12 -28.25
CA THR A 67 -0.90 34.33 -27.84
C THR A 67 -0.16 34.09 -26.53
N ASP A 68 1.17 33.97 -26.60
CA ASP A 68 2.14 34.54 -25.66
C ASP A 68 1.94 34.35 -24.14
N THR A 69 1.20 33.35 -23.67
CA THR A 69 1.06 33.04 -22.23
C THR A 69 2.18 32.17 -21.67
N ASN A 70 3.34 32.13 -22.33
CA ASN A 70 4.60 31.76 -21.68
C ASN A 70 5.05 32.83 -20.66
N ILE A 71 4.10 33.38 -19.89
CA ILE A 71 4.34 33.69 -18.49
C ILE A 71 4.46 32.31 -17.81
N ALA A 72 5.54 31.60 -18.14
CA ALA A 72 6.05 30.57 -17.26
C ALA A 72 6.39 31.32 -15.99
N ILE A 73 5.43 31.38 -15.05
CA ILE A 73 5.71 31.79 -13.69
C ILE A 73 6.78 30.79 -13.27
N ASP A 74 8.04 31.23 -13.24
CA ASP A 74 9.16 30.39 -12.86
C ASP A 74 9.14 30.24 -11.34
N MET A 75 8.09 29.56 -10.88
CA MET A 75 7.78 29.28 -9.49
C MET A 75 8.93 28.50 -8.83
N LYS A 76 9.79 27.84 -9.63
CA LYS A 76 10.97 27.13 -9.14
C LYS A 76 11.96 28.04 -8.42
N LYS A 77 11.98 29.34 -8.74
CA LYS A 77 12.87 30.33 -8.12
C LYS A 77 12.55 30.57 -6.63
N ASP A 78 11.31 30.36 -6.21
CA ASP A 78 10.86 30.63 -4.84
C ASP A 78 11.04 29.43 -3.89
N ARG A 79 11.72 28.37 -4.33
CA ARG A 79 11.99 27.21 -3.48
C ARG A 79 13.02 27.54 -2.39
N PRO A 80 12.77 27.15 -1.14
CA PRO A 80 13.67 27.45 -0.03
C PRO A 80 14.93 26.55 -0.08
N LYS A 81 15.98 26.93 0.65
CA LYS A 81 17.28 26.23 0.63
C LYS A 81 17.21 24.79 1.16
N ASP A 82 16.21 24.48 1.97
CA ASP A 82 15.92 23.16 2.54
C ASP A 82 14.99 22.30 1.65
N TYR A 83 14.64 22.77 0.45
CA TYR A 83 13.88 21.98 -0.52
C TYR A 83 14.71 20.77 -1.00
N ARG A 84 14.29 19.57 -0.58
CA ARG A 84 14.95 18.30 -0.92
C ARG A 84 13.92 17.26 -1.36
N PRO A 85 13.62 17.17 -2.66
CA PRO A 85 12.68 16.18 -3.18
C PRO A 85 13.32 14.78 -3.17
N ILE A 86 12.59 13.78 -2.67
CA ILE A 86 13.00 12.37 -2.60
C ILE A 86 12.24 11.54 -3.62
N ALA A 87 10.94 11.77 -3.75
CA ALA A 87 10.04 10.99 -4.59
C ALA A 87 8.99 11.89 -5.24
N THR A 88 8.14 11.32 -6.10
CA THR A 88 6.95 11.99 -6.61
C THR A 88 5.67 11.26 -6.19
N THR A 89 4.50 11.89 -6.33
CA THR A 89 3.21 11.27 -6.02
C THR A 89 2.94 10.02 -6.86
N VAL A 90 3.36 9.98 -8.12
CA VAL A 90 3.28 8.77 -8.97
C VAL A 90 4.18 7.67 -8.44
N GLN A 91 5.41 8.00 -8.06
CA GLN A 91 6.35 7.03 -7.50
C GLN A 91 5.83 6.46 -6.18
N HIS A 92 5.38 7.30 -5.25
CA HIS A 92 4.83 6.87 -3.97
C HIS A 92 3.62 5.93 -4.14
N GLN A 93 2.71 6.23 -5.08
CA GLN A 93 1.58 5.36 -5.43
C GLN A 93 2.04 3.98 -5.93
N ARG A 94 3.05 3.95 -6.81
CA ARG A 94 3.62 2.71 -7.35
C ARG A 94 4.28 1.89 -6.25
N ASP A 95 5.09 2.51 -5.41
CA ASP A 95 5.80 1.85 -4.31
C ASP A 95 4.82 1.26 -3.29
N ALA A 96 3.75 2.00 -2.95
CA ALA A 96 2.69 1.51 -2.08
C ALA A 96 1.92 0.31 -2.68
N TYR A 97 1.74 0.27 -4.01
CA TYR A 97 1.12 -0.86 -4.71
C TYR A 97 2.03 -2.09 -4.74
N LEU A 98 3.30 -1.90 -5.12
CA LEU A 98 4.30 -2.98 -5.17
C LEU A 98 4.53 -3.58 -3.78
N THR A 99 4.63 -2.73 -2.75
CA THR A 99 4.75 -3.15 -1.35
C THR A 99 3.55 -4.00 -0.94
N ARG A 100 2.32 -3.58 -1.26
CA ARG A 100 1.11 -4.36 -0.94
C ARG A 100 1.12 -5.74 -1.60
N ILE A 101 1.50 -5.83 -2.87
CA ILE A 101 1.57 -7.13 -3.58
C ILE A 101 2.65 -8.02 -3.00
N GLY A 102 3.86 -7.49 -2.81
CA GLY A 102 5.00 -8.24 -2.29
C GLY A 102 4.71 -8.77 -0.89
N LEU A 103 4.19 -7.93 0.00
CA LEU A 103 3.85 -8.32 1.37
C LEU A 103 2.71 -9.34 1.41
N ARG A 104 1.70 -9.21 0.54
CA ARG A 104 0.64 -10.23 0.43
C ARG A 104 1.21 -11.59 0.05
N GLY A 105 2.06 -11.64 -0.97
CA GLY A 105 2.73 -12.88 -1.39
C GLY A 105 3.61 -13.47 -0.29
N PHE A 106 4.39 -12.63 0.40
CA PHE A 106 5.23 -13.03 1.52
C PHE A 106 4.40 -13.65 2.67
N ARG A 107 3.31 -12.99 3.08
CA ARG A 107 2.43 -13.49 4.15
C ARG A 107 1.84 -14.86 3.81
N THR A 108 1.32 -15.03 2.59
CA THR A 108 0.79 -16.32 2.14
C THR A 108 1.86 -17.40 2.07
N ASN A 109 3.08 -17.06 1.63
CA ASN A 109 4.20 -18.00 1.60
C ASN A 109 4.59 -18.45 3.02
N VAL A 110 4.68 -17.52 3.98
CA VAL A 110 4.99 -17.83 5.38
C VAL A 110 3.92 -18.75 5.99
N GLU A 111 2.65 -18.49 5.75
CA GLU A 111 1.55 -19.35 6.22
C GLU A 111 1.61 -20.75 5.59
N ARG A 112 1.79 -20.85 4.28
CA ARG A 112 1.97 -22.13 3.58
C ARG A 112 3.17 -22.92 4.13
N ASN A 113 4.29 -22.26 4.41
CA ASN A 113 5.46 -22.90 4.99
C ASN A 113 5.22 -23.36 6.43
N ARG A 114 4.40 -22.64 7.22
CA ARG A 114 3.98 -23.08 8.56
C ARG A 114 3.15 -24.36 8.49
N TYR A 115 2.17 -24.44 7.58
CA TYR A 115 1.38 -25.66 7.38
C TYR A 115 2.26 -26.85 6.95
N GLN A 116 3.18 -26.66 6.00
CA GLN A 116 4.10 -27.72 5.58
C GLN A 116 5.04 -28.19 6.69
N ARG A 117 5.47 -27.29 7.58
CA ARG A 117 6.29 -27.67 8.75
C ARG A 117 5.49 -28.47 9.77
N GLN A 118 4.20 -28.20 9.93
CA GLN A 118 3.32 -28.97 10.81
C GLN A 118 2.94 -30.33 10.22
N SER A 119 2.82 -30.44 8.89
CA SER A 119 2.47 -31.70 8.21
C SER A 119 3.67 -32.61 7.91
N ARG A 120 4.90 -32.14 8.12
CA ARG A 120 6.07 -33.00 8.14
C ARG A 120 6.06 -33.74 9.47
N GLU A 121 5.62 -34.99 9.44
CA GLU A 121 5.81 -35.95 10.53
C GLU A 121 7.25 -35.79 11.08
N PRO A 122 7.46 -35.64 12.40
CA PRO A 122 8.79 -35.85 12.95
C PRO A 122 9.17 -37.28 12.56
N VAL A 123 10.32 -37.47 11.90
CA VAL A 123 10.81 -38.81 11.60
C VAL A 123 11.02 -39.53 12.94
N LEU A 124 10.02 -40.29 13.36
CA LEU A 124 10.19 -41.35 14.34
C LEU A 124 10.72 -42.52 13.52
N GLU A 125 12.03 -42.55 13.32
CA GLU A 125 12.70 -43.75 12.85
C GLU A 125 12.59 -44.78 13.99
N ARG A 126 11.48 -45.52 14.00
CA ARG A 126 11.33 -46.77 14.74
C ARG A 126 11.57 -47.92 13.77
N GLY A 127 12.80 -48.41 13.79
CA GLY A 127 13.15 -49.77 13.38
C GLY A 127 14.65 -49.93 13.61
N THR A 128 15.16 -50.89 14.38
CA THR A 128 14.58 -51.97 15.21
C THR A 128 15.75 -52.34 16.13
N ILE A 129 15.50 -52.62 17.41
CA ILE A 129 16.56 -52.92 18.40
C ILE A 129 17.22 -54.30 18.14
N ASP A 130 16.85 -54.98 17.06
CA ASP A 130 17.25 -56.37 16.79
C ASP A 130 18.64 -56.55 16.13
N GLU A 131 19.44 -55.49 15.95
CA GLU A 131 20.85 -55.59 15.49
C GLU A 131 21.91 -55.34 16.59
N LEU A 132 21.55 -55.30 17.88
CA LEU A 132 22.50 -55.02 18.99
C LEU A 132 22.73 -56.19 19.97
N ILE A 133 22.77 -57.42 19.47
CA ILE A 133 23.36 -58.60 20.13
C ILE A 133 24.32 -59.17 19.08
N GLU A 134 25.63 -59.01 19.09
CA GLU A 134 26.66 -59.16 20.12
C GLU A 134 27.81 -58.20 19.82
N LEU A 135 28.33 -57.50 20.84
CA LEU A 135 29.74 -57.61 21.22
C LEU A 135 29.83 -57.06 22.65
N ASP A 136 30.24 -57.96 23.53
CA ASP A 136 30.47 -57.72 24.94
C ASP A 136 31.44 -56.54 25.19
N ASP A 137 31.12 -55.86 26.29
CA ASP A 137 32.01 -55.35 27.32
C ASP A 137 32.28 -53.82 27.42
N LEU A 138 31.99 -53.33 28.63
CA LEU A 138 32.36 -52.07 29.29
C LEU A 138 31.52 -50.79 29.05
N GLY A 139 30.50 -50.60 29.90
CA GLY A 139 30.29 -49.36 30.71
C GLY A 139 29.45 -48.18 30.17
N THR A 140 28.22 -48.03 30.67
CA THR A 140 27.35 -46.80 30.60
C THR A 140 27.75 -45.70 31.63
N PRO A 141 27.21 -44.44 31.69
CA PRO A 141 26.06 -43.84 30.95
C PRO A 141 26.16 -42.37 30.42
N LYS A 142 25.40 -42.13 29.34
CA LYS A 142 24.46 -41.03 28.97
C LYS A 142 24.57 -39.62 29.61
N SER A 143 24.57 -38.59 28.76
CA SER A 143 23.83 -37.32 29.01
C SER A 143 23.25 -36.74 27.70
N THR A 144 21.92 -36.78 27.61
CA THR A 144 21.11 -36.18 26.55
C THR A 144 20.73 -34.77 26.95
N THR A 145 21.21 -33.75 26.23
CA THR A 145 20.72 -32.37 26.37
C THR A 145 19.35 -32.25 25.69
N SER A 146 18.31 -32.19 26.52
CA SER A 146 16.93 -31.89 26.15
C SER A 146 16.79 -30.39 25.82
N CYS A 147 16.64 -30.06 24.54
CA CYS A 147 16.25 -28.71 24.12
C CYS A 147 14.72 -28.59 24.14
N ARG A 148 14.17 -28.22 25.29
CA ARG A 148 12.77 -27.81 25.47
C ARG A 148 12.60 -26.36 25.00
N SER A 149 12.21 -26.14 23.76
CA SER A 149 11.80 -24.81 23.29
C SER A 149 10.39 -24.49 23.80
N LYS A 150 10.29 -23.46 24.65
CA LYS A 150 9.03 -22.93 25.16
C LYS A 150 8.24 -22.30 24.01
N ILE A 151 6.99 -22.73 23.85
CA ILE A 151 6.03 -22.07 22.94
C ILE A 151 5.62 -20.75 23.60
N ILE A 152 6.09 -19.63 23.05
CA ILE A 152 5.57 -18.30 23.38
C ILE A 152 4.38 -18.05 22.44
N ASN A 153 3.20 -17.90 23.03
CA ASN A 153 1.97 -17.55 22.33
C ASN A 153 2.02 -16.06 21.91
N PRO A 154 2.01 -15.72 20.60
CA PRO A 154 2.08 -14.33 20.16
C PRO A 154 0.71 -13.63 20.07
N TYR A 155 -0.40 -14.25 20.50
CA TYR A 155 -1.73 -13.66 20.39
C TYR A 155 -2.33 -13.31 21.76
N SER A 156 -2.02 -12.11 22.22
CA SER A 156 -2.82 -11.37 23.20
C SER A 156 -2.93 -9.90 22.77
N ILE A 157 -3.64 -9.65 21.66
CA ILE A 157 -4.23 -8.34 21.39
C ILE A 157 -5.65 -8.61 20.93
N SER A 158 -6.59 -8.44 21.86
CA SER A 158 -8.02 -8.41 21.60
C SER A 158 -8.34 -7.19 20.73
N ILE A 159 -8.88 -7.40 19.53
CA ILE A 159 -9.67 -6.38 18.85
C ILE A 159 -11.13 -6.79 19.02
N GLU A 160 -11.68 -6.37 20.16
CA GLU A 160 -13.11 -6.25 20.35
C GLU A 160 -13.57 -4.96 19.65
N GLN A 161 -14.70 -5.08 18.95
CA GLN A 161 -15.57 -4.01 18.45
C GLN A 161 -15.18 -3.31 17.14
N GLN A 162 -15.61 -3.89 16.02
CA GLN A 162 -16.49 -3.16 15.08
C GLN A 162 -17.35 -4.13 14.25
N GLN A 163 -18.37 -4.71 14.88
CA GLN A 163 -19.54 -5.25 14.19
C GLN A 163 -20.70 -4.26 14.32
N ARG A 164 -20.84 -3.40 13.31
CA ARG A 164 -22.05 -2.73 12.80
C ARG A 164 -21.53 -2.03 11.55
N GLU A 165 -21.86 -2.42 10.33
CA GLU A 165 -23.19 -2.69 9.79
C GLU A 165 -23.12 -3.79 8.70
N ARG A 166 -24.04 -4.77 8.76
CA ARG A 166 -24.41 -5.61 7.61
C ARG A 166 -25.59 -4.93 6.92
N THR A 167 -25.55 -4.79 5.59
CA THR A 167 -26.48 -5.43 4.61
C THR A 167 -26.19 -4.94 3.19
N PRO A 168 -26.05 -5.82 2.18
CA PRO A 168 -26.29 -5.45 0.79
C PRO A 168 -27.73 -5.84 0.41
N SER A 169 -28.57 -4.87 0.03
CA SER A 169 -29.81 -5.14 -0.70
C SER A 169 -29.52 -5.11 -2.19
N TYR A 170 -29.53 -6.30 -2.79
CA TYR A 170 -29.46 -6.51 -4.23
C TYR A 170 -30.84 -6.21 -4.82
N THR A 171 -31.02 -5.07 -5.50
CA THR A 171 -32.20 -4.83 -6.32
C THR A 171 -31.86 -5.16 -7.77
N SER A 172 -32.37 -6.30 -8.23
CA SER A 172 -32.38 -6.71 -9.63
C SER A 172 -33.31 -5.77 -10.42
N SER A 173 -32.76 -4.84 -11.21
CA SER A 173 -33.52 -4.17 -12.25
C SER A 173 -33.38 -4.95 -13.55
N SER A 174 -34.44 -5.67 -13.91
CA SER A 174 -34.64 -6.29 -15.21
C SER A 174 -34.58 -5.25 -16.33
N PHE A 175 -33.47 -5.22 -17.06
CA PHE A 175 -33.30 -4.43 -18.27
C PHE A 175 -34.02 -5.17 -19.41
N SER A 176 -35.18 -4.66 -19.82
CA SER A 176 -35.94 -5.21 -20.94
C SER A 176 -35.28 -4.79 -22.26
N PHE A 177 -34.92 -5.78 -23.07
CA PHE A 177 -34.34 -5.59 -24.40
C PHE A 177 -35.49 -5.36 -25.40
N GLU A 178 -35.75 -4.11 -25.74
CA GLU A 178 -36.78 -3.74 -26.71
C GLU A 178 -36.20 -3.86 -28.13
N ARG A 179 -36.62 -4.91 -28.85
CA ARG A 179 -36.30 -5.09 -30.27
C ARG A 179 -37.05 -4.01 -31.06
N ARG A 180 -36.32 -3.06 -31.66
CA ARG A 180 -36.84 -2.27 -32.77
C ARG A 180 -37.04 -3.18 -33.97
N SER A 181 -38.30 -3.48 -34.27
CA SER A 181 -38.71 -4.02 -35.57
C SER A 181 -38.57 -2.94 -36.63
N LEU A 182 -38.02 -3.36 -37.77
CA LEU A 182 -37.99 -2.62 -39.03
C LEU A 182 -39.42 -2.42 -39.56
N SER A 183 -39.71 -1.21 -40.03
CA SER A 183 -40.71 -0.93 -41.08
C SER A 183 -40.22 0.24 -41.91
#